data_AF-A0A261R4Z2-F1
#
_entry.id   AF-A0A261R4Z2-F1
#
_cell.length_a   1.000
_cell.length_b   1.000
_cell.length_c   1.000
_cell.angle_alpha   90.00
_cell.angle_beta   90.00
_cell.angle_gamma   90.00
#
_symmetry.space_group_name_H-M   'P 1'
#
loop_
_entity.id
_entity.type
_entity.pdbx_description
1 polymer ?
#
loop_
_entity_poly.entity_id
_entity_poly.type
_entity_poly.pdbx_seq_one_letter_code
_entity_poly.pdbx_strand_id
1 'polypeptide(L)'
;MRHLVTAILFLLLTACSGMEPYTATPAPADPVAVVEKYLNEQPEKQHPESVKVTPEYFEIADATWTTHGSWFGRDASKQKVARVYYASIGNIYLFSKGRWWYVRCRTTEGTLMYDAWSDSKDAALGYIAALEELRRRAASTPRAQ
;
A
#
# COMPACT_ATOMS: atom_id res chain seq x y z
N MET A 1 30.17 -32.11 -3.82
CA MET A 1 30.24 -30.63 -3.88
C MET A 1 29.49 -30.05 -5.08
N ARG A 2 29.68 -30.55 -6.31
CA ARG A 2 28.99 -30.01 -7.52
C ARG A 2 27.46 -30.01 -7.42
N HIS A 3 26.85 -31.08 -6.91
CA HIS A 3 25.39 -31.18 -6.73
C HIS A 3 24.81 -30.28 -5.62
N LEU A 4 25.63 -29.89 -4.64
CA LEU A 4 25.22 -29.03 -3.52
C LEU A 4 25.16 -27.56 -3.95
N VAL A 5 26.11 -27.16 -4.81
CA VAL A 5 26.09 -25.85 -5.48
C VAL A 5 24.89 -25.73 -6.43
N THR A 6 24.54 -26.80 -7.16
CA THR A 6 23.36 -26.80 -8.04
C THR A 6 22.06 -26.62 -7.24
N ALA A 7 21.91 -27.32 -6.10
CA ALA A 7 20.72 -27.21 -5.25
C ALA A 7 20.54 -25.81 -4.66
N ILE A 8 21.63 -25.16 -4.22
CA ILE A 8 21.60 -23.78 -3.70
C ILE A 8 21.23 -22.78 -4.80
N LEU A 9 21.73 -22.95 -6.03
CA LEU A 9 21.39 -22.06 -7.15
C LEU A 9 19.90 -22.14 -7.55
N PHE A 10 19.30 -23.34 -7.50
CA PHE A 10 17.87 -23.52 -7.78
C PHE A 10 16.97 -22.93 -6.68
N LEU A 11 17.38 -22.99 -5.42
CA LEU A 11 16.66 -22.38 -4.29
C LEU A 11 16.71 -20.83 -4.32
N LEU A 12 17.73 -20.24 -4.94
CA LEU A 12 17.85 -18.78 -5.06
C LEU A 12 16.95 -18.19 -6.16
N LEU A 13 16.44 -18.99 -7.09
CA LEU A 13 15.64 -18.54 -8.23
C LEU A 13 14.14 -18.37 -7.92
N THR A 14 13.66 -18.83 -6.76
CA THR A 14 12.22 -18.73 -6.40
C THR A 14 11.85 -17.47 -5.62
N ALA A 15 12.75 -16.49 -5.49
CA ALA A 15 12.51 -15.24 -4.76
C ALA A 15 11.86 -14.12 -5.60
N CYS A 16 11.14 -14.46 -6.67
CA CYS A 16 10.35 -13.49 -7.43
C CYS A 16 9.09 -13.13 -6.64
N SER A 17 8.76 -11.84 -6.55
CA SER A 17 7.46 -11.40 -6.01
C SER A 17 6.33 -11.99 -6.86
N GLY A 18 5.45 -12.79 -6.26
CA GLY A 18 4.31 -13.39 -6.93
C GLY A 18 3.10 -12.47 -6.86
N MET A 19 2.41 -12.28 -8.00
CA MET A 19 1.04 -11.75 -7.96
C MET A 19 0.13 -12.89 -7.51
N GLU A 20 -0.70 -12.64 -6.51
CA GLU A 20 -1.53 -13.65 -5.88
C GLU A 20 -3.00 -13.39 -6.23
N PRO A 21 -3.71 -14.39 -6.80
CA PRO A 21 -5.14 -14.26 -6.96
C PRO A 21 -5.80 -14.18 -5.58
N TYR A 22 -6.84 -13.37 -5.47
CA TYR A 22 -7.66 -13.28 -4.27
C TYR A 22 -9.13 -13.32 -4.63
N THR A 23 -9.94 -13.80 -3.69
CA THR A 23 -11.39 -13.72 -3.75
C THR A 23 -11.83 -12.56 -2.88
N ALA A 24 -12.80 -11.78 -3.36
CA ALA A 24 -13.39 -10.71 -2.57
C ALA A 24 -13.92 -11.27 -1.24
N THR A 25 -13.45 -10.71 -0.13
CA THR A 25 -13.99 -11.01 1.20
C THR A 25 -15.15 -10.06 1.50
N PRO A 26 -16.06 -10.42 2.43
CA PRO A 26 -17.14 -9.51 2.83
C PRO A 26 -16.58 -8.16 3.27
N ALA A 27 -17.24 -7.08 2.83
CA ALA A 27 -16.86 -5.73 3.21
C ALA A 27 -16.93 -5.58 4.75
N PRO A 28 -15.92 -4.94 5.37
CA PRO A 28 -15.97 -4.67 6.80
C PRO A 28 -17.08 -3.65 7.13
N ALA A 29 -17.58 -3.70 8.36
CA ALA A 29 -18.62 -2.77 8.83
C ALA A 29 -18.16 -1.30 8.74
N ASP A 30 -16.91 -1.03 9.12
CA ASP A 30 -16.26 0.26 8.98
C ASP A 30 -15.01 0.15 8.07
N PRO A 31 -15.16 0.37 6.75
CA PRO A 31 -14.03 0.29 5.83
C PRO A 31 -13.03 1.44 6.01
N VAL A 32 -13.45 2.60 6.52
CA VAL A 32 -12.55 3.73 6.76
C VAL A 32 -11.57 3.37 7.86
N ALA A 33 -12.06 2.83 8.98
CA ALA A 33 -11.21 2.39 10.09
C ALA A 33 -10.24 1.27 9.68
N VAL A 34 -10.66 0.34 8.81
CA VAL A 34 -9.77 -0.72 8.32
C VAL A 34 -8.66 -0.15 7.43
N VAL A 35 -8.98 0.78 6.53
CA VAL A 35 -7.98 1.46 5.70
C VAL A 35 -7.01 2.25 6.56
N GLU A 36 -7.51 3.02 7.52
CA GLU A 36 -6.68 3.82 8.43
C GLU A 36 -5.74 2.95 9.26
N LYS A 37 -6.27 1.91 9.88
CA LYS A 37 -5.47 0.96 10.66
C LYS A 37 -4.36 0.34 9.81
N TYR A 38 -4.72 -0.20 8.64
CA TYR A 38 -3.76 -0.88 7.76
C TYR A 38 -2.63 0.05 7.30
N LEU A 39 -2.95 1.33 7.02
CA LEU A 39 -1.96 2.32 6.59
C LEU A 39 -1.06 2.81 7.75
N ASN A 40 -1.54 2.82 8.99
CA ASN A 40 -0.73 3.14 10.17
C ASN A 40 0.12 1.94 10.65
N GLU A 41 -0.26 0.71 10.34
CA GLU A 41 0.47 -0.51 10.74
C GLU A 41 1.53 -0.95 9.73
N GLN A 42 1.94 -0.06 8.81
CA GLN A 42 2.98 -0.36 7.83
C GLN A 42 4.31 -0.68 8.52
N PRO A 43 5.12 -1.58 7.94
CA PRO A 43 6.47 -1.87 8.43
C PRO A 43 7.34 -0.60 8.46
N GLU A 44 8.30 -0.55 9.39
CA GLU A 44 9.11 0.65 9.71
C GLU A 44 9.64 1.41 8.49
N LYS A 45 10.14 0.70 7.47
CA LYS A 45 10.69 1.31 6.26
C LYS A 45 9.64 1.99 5.36
N GLN A 46 8.38 1.58 5.47
CA GLN A 46 7.23 2.08 4.72
C GLN A 46 6.23 2.81 5.63
N HIS A 47 6.55 3.01 6.91
CA HIS A 47 5.66 3.61 7.88
C HIS A 47 5.53 5.11 7.57
N PRO A 48 4.32 5.59 7.23
CA PRO A 48 4.12 7.00 6.98
C PRO A 48 4.19 7.84 8.26
N GLU A 49 4.54 9.13 8.13
CA GLU A 49 4.50 10.03 9.28
C GLU A 49 3.07 10.45 9.64
N SER A 50 2.20 10.55 8.64
CA SER A 50 0.77 10.76 8.88
C SER A 50 -0.09 10.05 7.86
N VAL A 51 -1.25 9.61 8.36
CA VAL A 51 -2.32 8.99 7.58
C VAL A 51 -3.59 9.78 7.83
N LYS A 52 -4.31 10.10 6.77
CA LYS A 52 -5.65 10.66 6.85
C LYS A 52 -6.57 9.87 5.94
N VAL A 53 -7.67 9.37 6.49
CA VAL A 53 -8.65 8.59 5.72
C VAL A 53 -10.01 9.29 5.80
N THR A 54 -10.61 9.53 4.65
CA THR A 54 -11.98 10.04 4.51
C THR A 54 -12.82 9.03 3.73
N PRO A 55 -14.13 9.27 3.55
CA PRO A 55 -14.96 8.46 2.66
C PRO A 55 -14.58 8.57 1.17
N GLU A 56 -13.85 9.62 0.76
CA GLU A 56 -13.52 9.92 -0.65
C GLU A 56 -12.08 9.59 -1.03
N TYR A 57 -11.14 9.71 -0.09
CA TYR A 57 -9.72 9.45 -0.33
C TYR A 57 -9.01 8.97 0.93
N PHE A 58 -7.81 8.42 0.74
CA PHE A 58 -6.80 8.40 1.78
C PHE A 58 -5.60 9.24 1.36
N GLU A 59 -4.92 9.83 2.34
CA GLU A 59 -3.74 10.64 2.17
C GLU A 59 -2.65 10.12 3.10
N ILE A 60 -1.45 10.04 2.55
CA ILE A 60 -0.25 9.62 3.23
C ILE A 60 0.76 10.74 3.12
N ALA A 61 1.45 11.07 4.21
CA ALA A 61 2.57 11.98 4.17
C ALA A 61 3.81 11.38 4.82
N ASP A 62 4.95 11.57 4.14
CA ASP A 62 6.28 11.27 4.65
C ASP A 62 7.06 12.58 4.77
N ALA A 63 7.77 12.84 5.88
CA ALA A 63 8.81 13.87 5.85
C ALA A 63 10.14 13.29 5.41
N THR A 64 10.80 14.05 4.56
CA THR A 64 12.20 13.89 4.23
C THR A 64 12.98 14.98 4.95
N TRP A 65 13.83 14.57 5.89
CA TRP A 65 14.78 15.44 6.56
C TRP A 65 16.01 15.60 5.68
N THR A 66 16.23 16.78 5.10
CA THR A 66 17.48 17.06 4.37
C THR A 66 18.50 17.69 5.31
N THR A 67 19.53 16.91 5.70
CA THR A 67 20.72 17.44 6.38
C THR A 67 21.56 18.21 5.37
N HIS A 68 21.40 19.53 5.31
CA HIS A 68 22.33 20.37 4.58
C HIS A 68 23.56 20.60 5.47
N GLY A 69 24.70 19.99 5.10
CA GLY A 69 25.99 20.19 5.75
C GLY A 69 26.43 21.65 5.66
N SER A 70 26.07 22.44 6.66
CA SER A 70 26.54 23.80 6.86
C SER A 70 26.79 23.98 8.35
N TRP A 71 27.95 24.56 8.67
CA TRP A 71 28.49 24.81 10.00
C TRP A 71 27.54 25.58 10.96
N PHE A 72 26.37 26.04 10.48
CA PHE A 72 25.33 26.75 11.23
C PHE A 72 23.90 26.24 10.91
N GLY A 73 23.76 24.94 10.66
CA GLY A 73 22.65 24.27 9.96
C GLY A 73 21.21 24.72 10.29
N ARG A 74 20.44 25.01 9.22
CA ARG A 74 18.98 24.96 9.24
C ARG A 74 18.53 23.65 8.60
N ASP A 75 17.79 22.85 9.34
CA ASP A 75 17.12 21.67 8.79
C ASP A 75 15.92 22.11 7.94
N ALA A 76 15.84 21.62 6.71
CA ALA A 76 14.65 21.75 5.88
C ALA A 76 13.96 20.39 5.80
N SER A 77 12.71 20.33 6.27
CA SER A 77 11.82 19.18 6.09
C SER A 77 11.02 19.37 4.80
N LYS A 78 11.11 18.42 3.87
CA LYS A 78 10.21 18.34 2.72
C LYS A 78 9.18 17.24 2.99
N GLN A 79 7.91 17.62 3.09
CA GLN A 79 6.81 16.68 3.22
C GLN A 79 6.36 16.21 1.83
N LYS A 80 6.48 14.91 1.57
CA LYS A 80 5.93 14.27 0.37
C LYS A 80 4.54 13.75 0.71
N VAL A 81 3.53 14.31 0.07
CA VAL A 81 2.12 13.93 0.27
C VAL A 81 1.62 13.15 -0.93
N ALA A 82 1.05 11.97 -0.69
CA ALA A 82 0.37 11.14 -1.69
C ALA A 82 -1.11 11.03 -1.33
N ARG A 83 -2.00 11.49 -2.22
CA ARG A 83 -3.45 11.39 -2.04
C ARG A 83 -4.04 10.45 -3.08
N VAL A 84 -4.80 9.46 -2.61
CA VAL A 84 -5.43 8.43 -3.44
C VAL A 84 -6.94 8.51 -3.27
N TYR A 85 -7.62 8.98 -4.32
CA TYR A 85 -9.08 9.00 -4.38
C TYR A 85 -9.61 7.61 -4.71
N TYR A 86 -10.58 7.10 -3.94
CA TYR A 86 -11.12 5.75 -4.18
C TYR A 86 -11.78 5.62 -5.55
N ALA A 87 -12.43 6.69 -6.02
CA ALA A 87 -13.05 6.74 -7.34
C ALA A 87 -12.04 6.65 -8.51
N SER A 88 -10.75 6.88 -8.25
CA SER A 88 -9.68 6.78 -9.25
C SER A 88 -8.95 5.42 -9.22
N ILE A 89 -9.28 4.54 -8.27
CA ILE A 89 -8.69 3.21 -8.19
C ILE A 89 -9.32 2.32 -9.26
N GLY A 90 -8.55 1.98 -10.29
CA GLY A 90 -8.96 1.05 -11.32
C GLY A 90 -8.75 -0.39 -10.89
N ASN A 91 -7.49 -0.74 -10.61
CA ASN A 91 -7.07 -2.10 -10.30
C ASN A 91 -6.43 -2.20 -8.91
N ILE A 92 -6.77 -3.26 -8.19
CA ILE A 92 -6.18 -3.62 -6.90
C ILE A 92 -5.53 -4.99 -7.07
N TYR A 93 -4.26 -5.12 -6.70
CA TYR A 93 -3.50 -6.36 -6.80
C TYR A 93 -2.95 -6.76 -5.45
N LEU A 94 -3.00 -8.05 -5.15
CA LEU A 94 -2.29 -8.65 -4.03
C LEU A 94 -0.97 -9.25 -4.52
N PHE A 95 0.10 -9.01 -3.79
CA PHE A 95 1.39 -9.61 -4.05
C PHE A 95 1.97 -10.23 -2.78
N SER A 96 2.75 -11.30 -2.97
CA SER A 96 3.57 -11.93 -1.93
C SER A 96 5.05 -11.66 -2.19
N LYS A 97 5.79 -11.31 -1.13
CA LYS A 97 7.24 -11.12 -1.17
C LYS A 97 7.87 -11.56 0.16
N GLY A 98 8.34 -12.80 0.20
CA GLY A 98 8.86 -13.41 1.42
C GLY A 98 7.75 -13.51 2.48
N ARG A 99 7.98 -12.97 3.68
CA ARG A 99 6.96 -12.89 4.75
C ARG A 99 5.91 -11.78 4.54
N TRP A 100 6.12 -10.91 3.56
CA TRP A 100 5.31 -9.71 3.38
C TRP A 100 4.24 -9.92 2.31
N TRP A 101 3.10 -9.34 2.57
CA TRP A 101 2.00 -9.15 1.64
C TRP A 101 1.89 -7.66 1.34
N TYR A 102 1.70 -7.30 0.09
CA TYR A 102 1.42 -5.90 -0.24
C TYR A 102 0.30 -5.77 -1.24
N VAL A 103 -0.50 -4.74 -1.03
CA VAL A 103 -1.65 -4.37 -1.85
C VAL A 103 -1.24 -3.18 -2.70
N ARG A 104 -1.33 -3.37 -4.01
CA ARG A 104 -0.96 -2.36 -5.01
C ARG A 104 -2.20 -1.78 -5.67
N CYS A 105 -2.41 -0.49 -5.47
CA CYS A 105 -3.45 0.27 -6.14
C CYS A 105 -2.91 0.91 -7.42
N ARG A 106 -3.61 0.71 -8.53
CA ARG A 106 -3.32 1.36 -9.82
C ARG A 106 -4.56 2.05 -10.38
N THR A 107 -4.34 3.08 -11.18
CA THR A 107 -5.41 3.67 -12.01
C THR A 107 -5.86 2.68 -13.08
N THR A 108 -6.96 2.99 -13.78
CA THR A 108 -7.46 2.18 -14.91
C THR A 108 -6.42 2.06 -16.03
N GLU A 109 -5.62 3.10 -16.23
CA GLU A 109 -4.53 3.17 -17.23
C GLU A 109 -3.26 2.44 -16.75
N GLY A 110 -3.26 1.93 -15.51
CA GLY A 110 -2.16 1.16 -14.95
C GLY A 110 -1.11 1.99 -14.22
N THR A 111 -1.33 3.28 -13.98
CA THR A 111 -0.39 4.11 -13.19
C THR A 111 -0.39 3.67 -11.73
N LEU A 112 0.79 3.50 -11.13
CA LEU A 112 0.92 3.19 -9.69
C LEU A 112 0.42 4.35 -8.84
N MET A 113 -0.52 4.08 -7.94
CA MET A 113 -1.03 5.07 -6.98
C MET A 113 -0.34 4.89 -5.62
N TYR A 114 -0.36 3.67 -5.08
CA TYR A 114 0.22 3.38 -3.77
C TYR A 114 0.43 1.86 -3.56
N ASP A 115 1.45 1.51 -2.80
CA ASP A 115 1.71 0.15 -2.30
C ASP A 115 1.60 0.16 -0.77
N ALA A 116 0.72 -0.66 -0.21
CA ALA A 116 0.55 -0.80 1.24
C ALA A 116 0.93 -2.21 1.70
N TRP A 117 1.70 -2.32 2.77
CA TRP A 117 2.38 -3.56 3.19
C TRP A 117 1.86 -4.08 4.53
N SER A 118 1.86 -5.40 4.70
CA SER A 118 1.57 -6.08 5.97
C SER A 118 2.28 -7.44 6.00
N ASP A 119 2.58 -7.96 7.18
CA ASP A 119 3.01 -9.36 7.36
C ASP A 119 1.84 -10.33 7.52
N SER A 120 0.60 -9.84 7.49
CA SER A 120 -0.61 -10.65 7.55
C SER A 120 -1.36 -10.63 6.21
N LYS A 121 -1.54 -11.81 5.61
CA LYS A 121 -2.36 -11.98 4.40
C LYS A 121 -3.81 -11.57 4.67
N ASP A 122 -4.34 -11.92 5.83
CA ASP A 122 -5.74 -11.62 6.18
C ASP A 122 -5.97 -10.12 6.36
N ALA A 123 -4.99 -9.40 6.94
CA ALA A 123 -5.03 -7.95 7.00
C ALA A 123 -5.02 -7.32 5.60
N ALA A 124 -4.19 -7.84 4.69
CA ALA A 124 -4.14 -7.39 3.29
C ALA A 124 -5.48 -7.65 2.56
N LEU A 125 -6.11 -8.80 2.77
CA LEU A 125 -7.42 -9.11 2.21
C LEU A 125 -8.53 -8.22 2.79
N GLY A 126 -8.50 -7.96 4.11
CA GLY A 126 -9.43 -7.03 4.75
C GLY A 126 -9.29 -5.61 4.22
N TYR A 127 -8.05 -5.17 3.99
CA TYR A 127 -7.75 -3.88 3.36
C TYR A 127 -8.29 -3.80 1.93
N ILE A 128 -8.11 -4.85 1.12
CA ILE A 128 -8.67 -4.92 -0.24
C ILE A 128 -10.19 -4.79 -0.21
N ALA A 129 -10.90 -5.55 0.64
CA ALA A 129 -12.35 -5.46 0.75
C ALA A 129 -12.83 -4.08 1.18
N ALA A 130 -12.09 -3.42 2.09
CA ALA A 130 -12.39 -2.06 2.50
C ALA A 130 -12.23 -1.05 1.33
N LEU A 131 -11.15 -1.18 0.55
CA LEU A 131 -10.93 -0.35 -0.64
C LEU A 131 -11.99 -0.56 -1.71
N GLU A 132 -12.38 -1.81 -1.98
CA GLU A 132 -13.42 -2.13 -2.96
C GLU A 132 -14.78 -1.53 -2.55
N GLU A 133 -15.12 -1.61 -1.27
CA GLU A 133 -16.35 -1.01 -0.73
C GLU A 133 -16.32 0.52 -0.80
N LEU A 134 -15.22 1.17 -0.42
CA LEU A 134 -15.07 2.62 -0.51
C LEU A 134 -15.10 3.10 -1.97
N ARG A 135 -14.49 2.35 -2.89
CA ARG A 135 -14.59 2.60 -4.33
C ARG A 135 -16.04 2.50 -4.81
N ARG A 136 -16.78 1.47 -4.38
CA ARG A 136 -18.20 1.28 -4.72
C ARG A 136 -19.05 2.45 -4.21
N ARG A 137 -18.84 2.89 -2.96
CA ARG A 137 -19.52 4.06 -2.37
C ARG A 137 -19.22 5.33 -3.16
N ALA A 138 -17.95 5.57 -3.48
CA ALA A 138 -17.52 6.74 -4.24
C ALA A 138 -18.10 6.79 -5.67
N ALA A 139 -18.37 5.63 -6.28
CA ALA A 139 -19.05 5.55 -7.57
C ALA A 139 -20.56 5.85 -7.49
N SER A 140 -21.17 5.64 -6.32
CA SER A 140 -22.61 5.89 -6.09
C SER A 140 -22.95 7.31 -5.66
N THR A 141 -21.96 8.10 -5.22
CA THR A 141 -22.16 9.50 -4.85
C THR A 141 -22.17 10.38 -6.11
N PRO A 142 -23.28 11.09 -6.43
CA PRO A 142 -23.32 12.01 -7.56
C PRO A 142 -22.26 13.10 -7.37
N ARG A 143 -21.37 13.28 -8.35
CA ARG A 143 -20.47 14.43 -8.35
C ARG A 143 -21.32 15.68 -8.58
N ALA A 144 -21.46 16.52 -7.55
CA ALA A 144 -21.93 17.88 -7.76
C ALA A 144 -20.92 18.55 -8.72
N GLN A 145 -21.41 18.89 -9.92
CA GLN A 145 -20.66 19.66 -10.92
C GLN A 145 -20.60 21.12 -10.48
#